data_AF-A0A922Y343-F1
#
_entry.id   AF-A0A922Y343-F1
#
_cell.length_a   1.000
_cell.length_b   1.000
_cell.length_c   1.000
_cell.angle_alpha   90.00
_cell.angle_beta   90.00
_cell.angle_gamma   90.00
#
_symmetry.space_group_name_H-M   'P 1'
#
loop_
_entity.id
_entity.type
_entity.pdbx_description
1 polymer ?
#
loop_
_entity_poly.entity_id
_entity_poly.type
_entity_poly.pdbx_seq_one_letter_code
_entity_poly.pdbx_strand_id
1 'polypeptide(L)'
;MAPLDIFAWIVLVVLIVSTVIVIAFMGSLPGVIARKRNHPWAEAVTVGGWVTLFLGFVLWPVVLIWAYVDVPTNPRRVPAP
;
A
#
# COMPACT_ATOMS: atom_id res chain seq x y z
N MET A 1 20.93 -18.18 29.75
CA MET A 1 20.94 -17.79 28.32
C MET A 1 22.36 -17.38 27.99
N ALA A 2 22.96 -17.97 26.95
CA ALA A 2 24.27 -17.52 26.48
C ALA A 2 24.17 -16.07 25.97
N PRO A 3 25.25 -15.26 25.99
CA PRO A 3 25.24 -13.92 25.40
C PRO A 3 24.80 -13.90 23.91
N LEU A 4 25.11 -14.98 23.18
CA LEU A 4 24.63 -15.20 21.81
C LEU A 4 23.11 -15.37 21.71
N ASP A 5 22.46 -15.97 22.70
CA ASP A 5 20.99 -16.14 22.69
C ASP A 5 20.29 -14.78 22.79
N ILE A 6 20.81 -13.91 23.67
CA ILE A 6 20.29 -12.54 23.84
C ILE A 6 20.48 -11.75 22.55
N PHE A 7 21.66 -11.85 21.93
CA PHE A 7 21.95 -11.22 20.64
C PHE A 7 21.01 -11.72 19.53
N ALA A 8 20.81 -13.04 19.44
CA ALA A 8 19.90 -13.64 18.46
C ALA A 8 18.46 -13.15 18.62
N TRP A 9 17.97 -13.02 19.86
CA TRP A 9 16.64 -12.46 20.13
C TRP A 9 16.51 -11.00 19.68
N ILE A 10 17.52 -10.17 19.92
CA ILE A 10 17.52 -8.77 19.48
C ILE A 10 17.44 -8.72 17.95
N VAL A 11 18.29 -9.48 17.25
CA VAL A 11 18.29 -9.54 15.78
C VAL A 11 16.96 -10.04 15.25
N LEU A 12 16.38 -11.08 15.87
CA LEU A 12 15.09 -11.63 15.48
C LEU A 12 13.97 -10.59 15.61
N VAL A 13 13.92 -9.85 16.72
CA VAL A 13 12.93 -8.78 16.91
C VAL A 13 13.10 -7.69 15.87
N VAL A 14 14.33 -7.23 15.61
CA VAL A 14 14.61 -6.23 14.58
C VAL A 14 14.21 -6.72 13.19
N LEU A 15 14.48 -7.99 12.87
CA LEU A 15 14.09 -8.61 11.61
C LEU A 15 12.56 -8.62 11.44
N ILE A 16 11.83 -9.02 12.48
CA ILE A 16 10.36 -9.04 12.46
C ILE A 16 9.81 -7.63 12.29
N VAL A 17 10.28 -6.67 13.09
CA VAL A 17 9.82 -5.28 13.03
C VAL A 17 10.10 -4.65 11.66
N SER A 18 11.33 -4.81 11.14
CA SER A 18 11.69 -4.30 9.81
C SER A 18 10.85 -4.94 8.70
N THR A 19 10.60 -6.24 8.76
CA THR A 19 9.73 -6.95 7.80
C THR A 19 8.30 -6.39 7.81
N VAL A 20 7.72 -6.19 9.00
CA VAL A 20 6.37 -5.62 9.14
C VAL A 20 6.31 -4.20 8.58
N ILE A 21 7.33 -3.37 8.84
CA ILE A 21 7.40 -2.00 8.30
C ILE A 21 7.43 -2.01 6.77
N VAL A 22 8.24 -2.88 6.16
CA VAL A 22 8.32 -3.00 4.69
C VAL A 22 6.98 -3.42 4.10
N ILE A 23 6.31 -4.41 4.69
CA ILE A 23 5.00 -4.90 4.25
C ILE A 23 3.95 -3.78 4.36
N ALA A 24 3.91 -3.06 5.49
CA ALA A 24 2.97 -1.96 5.70
C ALA A 24 3.19 -0.80 4.71
N PHE A 25 4.44 -0.48 4.41
CA PHE A 25 4.78 0.50 3.40
C PHE A 25 4.29 0.06 2.02
N MET A 26 4.51 -1.20 1.66
CA MET A 26 4.07 -1.77 0.38
C MET A 26 2.54 -1.80 0.26
N GLY A 27 1.80 -2.22 1.29
CA GLY A 27 0.33 -2.20 1.27
C GLY A 27 -0.28 -0.80 1.11
N SER A 28 0.35 0.22 1.71
CA SER A 28 -0.18 1.60 1.75
C SER A 28 0.19 2.47 0.54
N LEU A 29 1.30 2.16 -0.16
CA LEU A 29 1.76 2.88 -1.36
C LEU A 29 0.67 3.18 -2.41
N PRO A 30 -0.07 2.19 -2.94
CA PRO A 30 -1.07 2.43 -3.99
C PRO A 30 -2.17 3.39 -3.52
N GLY A 31 -2.62 3.26 -2.25
CA GLY A 31 -3.61 4.15 -1.66
C GLY A 31 -3.13 5.59 -1.47
N VAL A 32 -1.86 5.77 -1.07
CA VAL A 32 -1.25 7.10 -0.94
C VAL A 32 -1.11 7.77 -2.29
N ILE A 33 -0.71 7.03 -3.33
CA ILE A 33 -0.59 7.54 -4.71
C ILE A 33 -1.97 7.95 -5.23
N ALA A 34 -3.00 7.12 -5.04
CA ALA A 34 -4.36 7.43 -5.44
C ALA A 34 -4.90 8.69 -4.75
N ARG A 35 -4.66 8.86 -3.45
CA ARG A 35 -5.03 10.08 -2.71
C ARG A 35 -4.31 11.31 -3.26
N LYS A 36 -3.00 11.22 -3.51
CA LYS A 36 -2.22 12.34 -4.07
C LYS A 36 -2.69 12.78 -5.46
N ARG A 37 -3.27 11.86 -6.25
CA ARG A 37 -3.76 12.13 -7.61
C ARG A 37 -5.26 12.45 -7.67
N ASN A 38 -5.93 12.66 -6.53
CA ASN A 38 -7.39 12.89 -6.44
C ASN A 38 -8.21 11.79 -7.14
N HIS A 39 -7.78 10.54 -7.00
CA HIS A 39 -8.49 9.40 -7.58
C HIS A 39 -9.86 9.21 -6.90
N PRO A 40 -10.96 9.04 -7.65
CA PRO A 40 -12.31 8.96 -7.08
C PRO A 40 -12.52 7.74 -6.16
N TRP A 41 -11.69 6.70 -6.31
CA TRP A 41 -11.80 5.44 -5.56
C TRP A 41 -10.55 5.16 -4.70
N ALA A 42 -9.94 6.20 -4.13
CA ALA A 42 -8.69 6.06 -3.38
C ALA A 42 -8.78 5.10 -2.17
N GLU A 43 -9.94 4.95 -1.54
CA GLU A 43 -10.14 3.94 -0.50
C GLU A 43 -10.14 2.51 -1.05
N ALA A 44 -10.80 2.28 -2.19
CA ALA A 44 -10.80 0.97 -2.85
C ALA A 44 -9.39 0.57 -3.30
N VAL A 45 -8.60 1.52 -3.81
CA VAL A 45 -7.18 1.31 -4.14
C VAL A 45 -6.37 0.98 -2.88
N THR A 46 -6.65 1.65 -1.76
CA THR A 46 -5.96 1.36 -0.49
C THR A 46 -6.26 -0.05 -0.01
N VAL A 47 -7.53 -0.44 0.06
CA VAL A 47 -7.95 -1.79 0.48
C VAL A 47 -7.44 -2.83 -0.51
N GLY A 48 -7.55 -2.57 -1.81
CA GLY A 48 -7.01 -3.43 -2.85
C GLY A 48 -5.50 -3.65 -2.70
N GLY A 49 -4.74 -2.62 -2.34
CA GLY A 49 -3.30 -2.71 -2.08
C GLY A 49 -2.99 -3.70 -0.95
N TRP A 50 -3.71 -3.59 0.18
CA TRP A 50 -3.54 -4.52 1.31
C TRP A 50 -4.01 -5.95 0.98
N VAL A 51 -5.19 -6.09 0.38
CA VAL A 51 -5.78 -7.39 0.04
C VAL A 51 -4.89 -8.15 -0.94
N THR A 52 -4.44 -7.48 -2.01
CA THR A 52 -3.60 -8.12 -3.04
C THR A 52 -2.19 -8.43 -2.55
N LEU A 53 -1.64 -7.63 -1.62
CA LEU A 53 -0.35 -7.92 -0.99
C LEU A 53 -0.37 -9.28 -0.25
N PHE A 54 -1.46 -9.58 0.46
CA PHE A 54 -1.61 -10.82 1.24
C PHE A 54 -2.15 -12.01 0.44
N LEU A 55 -3.12 -11.80 -0.46
CA LEU A 55 -3.81 -12.88 -1.16
C LEU A 55 -3.19 -13.27 -2.50
N GLY A 56 -2.40 -12.39 -3.13
CA GLY A 56 -2.03 -12.63 -4.50
C GLY A 56 -0.81 -11.90 -5.01
N PHE A 57 0.07 -11.38 -4.13
CA PHE A 57 1.31 -10.61 -4.35
C PHE A 57 1.58 -10.06 -5.76
N VAL A 58 1.63 -10.93 -6.78
CA VAL A 58 1.49 -10.63 -8.21
C VAL A 58 0.38 -9.62 -8.58
N LEU A 59 -0.75 -9.59 -7.88
CA LEU A 59 -1.85 -8.66 -8.14
C LEU A 59 -1.62 -7.26 -7.56
N TRP A 60 -0.66 -7.11 -6.64
CA TRP A 60 -0.31 -5.82 -6.04
C TRP A 60 0.11 -4.76 -7.07
N PRO A 61 1.03 -5.02 -8.02
CA PRO A 61 1.37 -4.05 -9.06
C PRO A 61 0.18 -3.68 -9.95
N VAL A 62 -0.83 -4.55 -10.10
CA VAL A 62 -2.06 -4.23 -10.85
C VAL A 62 -2.85 -3.13 -10.13
N VAL A 63 -2.99 -3.22 -8.81
CA VAL A 63 -3.65 -2.16 -8.01
C VAL A 63 -2.82 -0.88 -8.00
N LEU A 64 -1.49 -1.00 -7.99
CA LEU A 64 -0.60 0.15 -8.15
C LEU A 64 -0.83 0.84 -9.51
N ILE A 65 -0.87 0.09 -10.62
CA ILE A 65 -1.17 0.63 -11.95
C ILE A 65 -2.54 1.31 -11.94
N TRP A 66 -3.53 0.71 -11.29
CA TRP A 66 -4.87 1.30 -11.18
C TRP A 66 -4.87 2.65 -10.44
N ALA A 67 -3.97 2.85 -9.47
CA ALA A 67 -3.75 4.16 -8.84
C ALA A 67 -3.23 5.24 -9.82
N TYR A 68 -2.57 4.83 -10.90
CA TYR A 68 -2.06 5.70 -11.97
C TYR A 68 -3.04 5.90 -13.13
N VAL A 69 -4.06 5.04 -13.27
CA VAL A 69 -5.07 5.22 -14.32
C VAL A 69 -5.93 6.44 -13.98
N ASP A 70 -5.91 7.45 -14.84
CA ASP A 70 -6.74 8.63 -14.68
C ASP A 70 -8.21 8.27 -14.93
N VAL A 71 -9.08 8.56 -13.96
CA VAL A 71 -10.52 8.40 -14.14
C VAL A 71 -11.06 9.70 -14.76
N PRO A 72 -11.76 9.64 -15.90
CA PRO A 72 -12.25 10.85 -16.57
C PRO A 72 -13.16 11.64 -15.63
N THR A 73 -12.78 12.90 -15.37
CA THR A 73 -13.61 13.86 -14.63
C THR A 73 -14.92 14.05 -15.37
N ASN A 74 -16.05 13.80 -14.71
CA ASN A 74 -17.37 13.98 -15.31
C ASN A 74 -17.59 15.48 -15.65
N PRO A 75 -17.69 15.87 -16.94
CA PRO A 75 -17.86 17.26 -17.34
C PRO A 75 -19.15 17.89 -16.83
N ARG A 76 -20.15 17.08 -16.42
CA ARG A 76 -21.44 17.57 -15.92
C ARG A 76 -21.40 18.19 -14.52
N ARG A 77 -20.23 18.20 -13.85
CA ARG A 77 -20.04 18.89 -12.56
C ARG A 77 -19.58 20.33 -12.70
N VAL A 78 -19.39 20.85 -13.91
CA VAL A 78 -19.12 22.29 -14.11
C VAL A 78 -20.45 23.05 -13.97
N PRO A 79 -20.61 23.95 -12.99
CA PRO A 79 -21.74 24.87 -12.99
C PRO A 79 -21.64 25.72 -14.26
N ALA A 80 -22.74 25.82 -15.01
CA ALA A 80 -22.81 26.74 -16.14
C ALA A 80 -22.52 28.18 -15.66
N PRO A 81 -21.78 28.99 -16.45
CA PRO A 81 -21.46 30.38 -16.10
C PRO A 81 -22.70 31.27 -16.00
#